data_AF-E2AKM6-F1
#
_entry.id   AF-E2AKM6-F1
#
_cell.length_a   1.000
_cell.length_b   1.000
_cell.length_c   1.000
_cell.angle_alpha   90.00
_cell.angle_beta   90.00
_cell.angle_gamma   90.00
#
_symmetry.space_group_name_H-M   'P 1'
#
loop_
_entity.id
_entity.type
_entity.pdbx_description
1 polymer ?
#
loop_
_entity_poly.entity_id
_entity_poly.type
_entity_poly.pdbx_seq_one_letter_code
_entity_poly.pdbx_strand_id
1 'polypeptide(L)'
;KPRRIRPPKTAAVLLSADPSRGGDTPVVLGEAIAGIRSSVKLAEFGIASHKPKKAVGGGLLFEVPGEESGQKADKLAEALRLLLEPKGVKVSRPVKLVELRVAGLDDSIASEEVRQALALAGGCPAGEIAVGKI
;
A
#
# COMPACT_ATOMS: atom_id res chain seq x y z
N LYS A 1 -29.93 1.47 -5.93
CA LYS A 1 -29.24 2.19 -4.83
C LYS A 1 -27.73 1.98 -5.00
N PRO A 2 -26.90 3.02 -5.18
CA PRO A 2 -25.46 2.83 -5.26
C PRO A 2 -24.94 2.18 -3.98
N ARG A 3 -24.08 1.17 -4.11
CA ARG A 3 -23.48 0.51 -2.94
C ARG A 3 -22.55 1.51 -2.26
N ARG A 4 -22.88 1.92 -1.03
CA ARG A 4 -22.04 2.83 -0.24
C ARG A 4 -20.71 2.13 0.05
N ILE A 5 -19.65 2.56 -0.62
CA ILE A 5 -18.30 2.06 -0.37
C ILE A 5 -17.92 2.53 1.03
N ARG A 6 -17.73 1.57 1.93
CA ARG A 6 -17.22 1.87 3.27
C ARG A 6 -15.70 1.92 3.21
N PRO A 7 -15.08 2.90 3.90
CA PRO A 7 -13.64 2.92 4.04
C PRO A 7 -13.17 1.63 4.75
N PRO A 8 -11.97 1.13 4.42
CA PRO A 8 -11.42 -0.02 5.13
C PRO A 8 -11.26 0.32 6.62
N LYS A 9 -11.62 -0.63 7.49
CA LYS A 9 -11.46 -0.47 8.95
C LYS A 9 -10.01 -0.65 9.41
N THR A 10 -9.14 -1.11 8.51
CA THR A 10 -7.76 -1.51 8.77
C THR A 10 -6.91 -1.14 7.56
N ALA A 11 -5.72 -0.58 7.80
CA ALA A 11 -4.69 -0.43 6.78
C ALA A 11 -3.78 -1.67 6.77
N ALA A 12 -2.93 -1.79 5.76
CA ALA A 12 -1.95 -2.88 5.72
C ALA A 12 -0.66 -2.49 5.00
N VAL A 13 0.41 -3.23 5.29
CA VAL A 13 1.70 -3.18 4.61
C VAL A 13 2.02 -4.58 4.10
N LEU A 14 2.25 -4.72 2.79
CA LEU A 14 2.56 -5.97 2.12
C LEU A 14 4.05 -6.00 1.75
N LEU A 15 4.73 -7.04 2.23
CA LEU A 15 6.08 -7.40 1.83
C LEU A 15 6.01 -8.50 0.78
N SER A 16 6.68 -8.32 -0.35
CA SER A 16 6.82 -9.35 -1.37
C SER A 16 8.29 -9.48 -1.76
N ALA A 17 8.76 -10.69 -2.05
CA ALA A 17 10.09 -10.86 -2.63
C ALA A 17 10.15 -10.18 -4.01
N ASP A 18 11.27 -9.54 -4.35
CA ASP A 18 11.46 -9.01 -5.69
C ASP A 18 11.71 -10.17 -6.66
N PRO A 19 10.83 -10.39 -7.67
CA PRO A 19 10.99 -11.48 -8.61
C PRO A 19 12.26 -11.34 -9.48
N SER A 20 12.81 -10.14 -9.60
CA SER A 20 13.99 -9.84 -10.42
C SER A 20 15.30 -10.33 -9.79
N ARG A 21 15.30 -10.59 -8.47
CA ARG A 21 16.51 -10.95 -7.72
C ARG A 21 16.78 -12.46 -7.63
N GLY A 22 15.89 -13.29 -8.20
CA GLY A 22 16.14 -14.72 -8.43
C GLY A 22 16.39 -15.59 -7.20
N GLY A 23 16.01 -15.13 -6.00
CA GLY A 23 16.16 -15.89 -4.75
C GLY A 23 14.90 -16.65 -4.35
N ASP A 24 15.07 -17.73 -3.57
CA ASP A 24 13.95 -18.47 -2.99
C ASP A 24 13.10 -17.54 -2.10
N THR A 25 11.88 -17.25 -2.59
CA THR A 25 10.90 -16.40 -1.91
C THR A 25 10.74 -16.67 -0.40
N PRO A 26 10.68 -17.93 0.10
CA PRO A 26 10.53 -18.17 1.54
C PRO A 26 11.78 -17.80 2.37
N VAL A 27 12.98 -17.91 1.82
CA VAL A 27 14.23 -17.63 2.54
C VAL A 27 14.40 -16.12 2.72
N VAL A 28 14.20 -15.37 1.63
CA VAL A 28 14.29 -13.90 1.62
C VAL A 28 13.24 -13.27 2.56
N LEU A 29 12.01 -13.80 2.55
CA LEU A 29 10.96 -13.36 3.47
C LEU A 29 11.26 -13.76 4.93
N GLY A 30 11.88 -14.92 5.17
CA GLY A 30 12.30 -15.36 6.49
C GLY A 30 13.36 -14.46 7.12
N GLU A 31 14.39 -14.10 6.35
CA GLU A 31 15.43 -13.14 6.76
C GLU A 31 14.85 -11.74 6.96
N ALA A 32 13.90 -11.33 6.12
CA ALA A 32 13.18 -10.08 6.30
C ALA A 32 12.41 -10.06 7.62
N ILE A 33 11.66 -11.12 7.96
CA ILE A 33 10.97 -11.22 9.27
C ILE A 33 11.96 -11.12 10.43
N ALA A 34 13.09 -11.84 10.35
CA ALA A 34 14.11 -11.79 11.39
C ALA A 34 14.68 -10.37 11.56
N GLY A 35 14.99 -9.70 10.44
CA GLY A 35 15.47 -8.31 10.44
C GLY A 35 14.44 -7.31 10.96
N ILE A 36 13.16 -7.48 10.64
CA ILE A 36 12.08 -6.66 11.18
C ILE A 36 11.98 -6.85 12.69
N ARG A 37 12.00 -8.10 13.16
CA ARG A 37 11.86 -8.42 14.59
C ARG A 37 13.03 -7.86 15.41
N SER A 38 14.23 -7.77 14.85
CA SER A 38 15.41 -7.20 15.53
C SER A 38 15.43 -5.68 15.51
N SER A 39 14.92 -5.05 14.45
CA SER A 39 15.12 -3.61 14.21
C SER A 39 13.87 -2.75 14.39
N VAL A 40 12.68 -3.32 14.33
CA VAL A 40 11.41 -2.59 14.35
C VAL A 40 10.55 -3.09 15.52
N LYS A 41 10.41 -2.26 16.56
CA LYS A 41 9.42 -2.53 17.61
C LYS A 41 8.07 -2.06 17.11
N LEU A 42 7.16 -2.99 16.81
CA LEU A 42 5.79 -2.68 16.40
C LEU A 42 5.06 -1.75 17.38
N ALA A 43 5.42 -1.79 18.66
CA ALA A 43 4.93 -0.87 19.69
C ALA A 43 5.25 0.61 19.42
N GLU A 44 6.39 0.93 18.80
CA GLU A 44 6.79 2.30 18.46
C GLU A 44 5.91 2.89 17.34
N PHE A 45 5.29 2.03 16.54
CA PHE A 45 4.33 2.43 15.51
C PHE A 45 2.88 2.44 16.02
N GLY A 46 2.68 2.25 17.34
CA GLY A 46 1.35 2.19 17.95
C GLY A 46 0.57 0.93 17.57
N ILE A 47 1.28 -0.15 17.20
CA ILE A 47 0.71 -1.42 16.77
C ILE A 47 0.81 -2.42 17.91
N ALA A 48 -0.31 -2.74 18.53
CA ALA A 48 -0.37 -3.47 19.81
C ALA A 48 0.24 -4.88 19.74
N SER A 49 0.01 -5.63 18.67
CA SER A 49 0.65 -6.92 18.32
C SER A 49 -0.16 -7.58 17.20
N HIS A 50 0.46 -7.87 16.05
CA HIS A 50 -0.20 -8.62 14.98
C HIS A 50 0.70 -9.72 14.41
N LYS A 51 0.08 -10.87 14.11
CA LYS A 51 0.72 -11.95 13.38
C LYS A 51 0.72 -11.59 11.88
N PRO A 52 1.88 -11.56 11.21
CA PRO A 52 1.92 -11.39 9.76
C PRO A 52 1.11 -12.51 9.10
N LYS A 53 0.22 -12.15 8.17
CA LYS A 53 -0.53 -13.13 7.38
C LYS A 53 0.24 -13.44 6.10
N LYS A 54 0.24 -14.70 5.66
CA LYS A 54 0.75 -15.03 4.33
C LYS A 54 -0.26 -14.55 3.29
N ALA A 55 0.19 -13.72 2.36
CA ALA A 55 -0.58 -13.29 1.21
C ALA A 55 -0.62 -14.40 0.15
N VAL A 56 -1.69 -14.47 -0.63
CA VAL A 56 -1.86 -15.47 -1.70
C VAL A 56 -0.72 -15.40 -2.72
N GLY A 57 -0.22 -14.20 -3.02
CA GLY A 57 0.94 -13.98 -3.90
C GLY A 57 2.31 -14.31 -3.28
N GLY A 58 2.36 -15.11 -2.21
CA GLY A 58 3.61 -15.52 -1.57
C GLY A 58 4.28 -14.49 -0.66
N GLY A 59 3.69 -13.29 -0.52
CA GLY A 59 4.18 -12.23 0.37
C GLY A 59 3.71 -12.35 1.83
N LEU A 60 4.10 -11.37 2.65
CA LEU A 60 3.66 -11.21 4.04
C LEU A 60 2.88 -9.91 4.20
N LEU A 61 1.70 -10.02 4.79
CA LEU A 61 0.80 -8.90 5.04
C LEU A 61 0.78 -8.56 6.53
N PHE A 62 1.11 -7.32 6.86
CA PHE A 62 1.02 -6.73 8.18
C PHE A 62 -0.23 -5.85 8.22
N GLU A 63 -1.23 -6.25 9.00
CA GLU A 63 -2.43 -5.44 9.21
C GLU A 63 -2.20 -4.43 10.34
N VAL A 64 -2.65 -3.19 10.12
CA VAL A 64 -2.61 -2.10 11.09
C VAL A 64 -4.07 -1.71 11.40
N PRO A 65 -4.66 -2.23 12.47
CA PRO A 65 -5.99 -1.84 12.93
C PRO A 65 -5.96 -0.56 13.75
N GLY A 66 -7.11 0.11 13.84
CA GLY A 66 -7.33 1.26 14.71
C GLY A 66 -7.45 2.60 13.99
N GLU A 67 -7.63 3.64 14.79
CA GLU A 67 -7.68 5.02 14.33
C GLU A 67 -6.32 5.44 13.75
N GLU A 68 -6.37 6.25 12.70
CA GLU A 68 -5.20 6.70 11.93
C GLU A 68 -4.33 5.55 11.38
N SER A 69 -4.94 4.38 11.19
CA SER A 69 -4.27 3.19 10.64
C SER A 69 -3.54 3.47 9.33
N GLY A 70 -4.07 4.36 8.50
CA GLY A 70 -3.40 4.83 7.28
C GLY A 70 -2.03 5.44 7.55
N GLN A 71 -1.95 6.50 8.37
CA GLN A 71 -0.69 7.19 8.67
C GLN A 71 0.32 6.27 9.38
N LYS A 72 -0.15 5.41 10.28
CA LYS A 72 0.70 4.42 10.98
C LYS A 72 1.27 3.39 10.00
N ALA A 73 0.45 2.90 9.07
CA ALA A 73 0.90 1.99 8.03
C ALA A 73 1.89 2.66 7.07
N ASP A 74 1.70 3.95 6.75
CA ASP A 74 2.61 4.70 5.88
C ASP A 74 3.99 4.86 6.52
N LYS A 75 4.05 5.27 7.80
CA LYS A 75 5.31 5.33 8.58
C LYS A 75 6.00 3.97 8.68
N LEU A 76 5.23 2.90 8.92
CA LEU A 76 5.76 1.55 8.95
C LEU A 76 6.32 1.13 7.58
N ALA A 77 5.60 1.43 6.50
CA ALA A 77 6.05 1.12 5.15
C ALA A 77 7.36 1.83 4.79
N GLU A 78 7.52 3.11 5.15
CA GLU A 78 8.76 3.85 4.93
C GLU A 78 9.94 3.26 5.70
N ALA A 79 9.76 2.97 6.98
CA ALA A 79 10.81 2.33 7.80
C ALA A 79 11.21 0.96 7.25
N LEU A 80 10.22 0.17 6.79
CA LEU A 80 10.47 -1.14 6.20
C LEU A 80 11.15 -1.05 4.84
N ARG A 81 10.83 -0.06 4.00
CA ARG A 81 11.51 0.15 2.71
C ARG A 81 13.01 0.31 2.89
N LEU A 82 13.43 1.18 3.80
CA LEU A 82 14.85 1.44 4.09
C LEU A 82 15.61 0.20 4.53
N LEU A 83 14.96 -0.71 5.26
CA LEU A 83 15.58 -1.92 5.80
C LEU A 83 15.57 -3.10 4.82
N LEU A 84 14.56 -3.18 3.96
CA LEU A 84 14.20 -4.40 3.23
C LEU A 84 14.39 -4.29 1.71
N GLU A 85 14.23 -3.11 1.12
CA GLU A 85 14.51 -2.92 -0.32
C GLU A 85 15.96 -3.27 -0.69
N PRO A 86 16.99 -2.86 0.10
CA PRO A 86 18.37 -3.29 -0.15
C PRO A 86 18.55 -4.81 -0.11
N LYS A 87 17.70 -5.51 0.65
CA LYS A 87 17.70 -6.97 0.82
C LYS A 87 16.86 -7.70 -0.23
N GLY A 88 16.22 -6.98 -1.16
CA GLY A 88 15.44 -7.58 -2.24
C GLY A 88 14.00 -7.90 -1.87
N VAL A 89 13.46 -7.24 -0.85
CA VAL A 89 12.04 -7.32 -0.49
C VAL A 89 11.38 -6.00 -0.83
N LYS A 90 10.36 -6.08 -1.67
CA LYS A 90 9.50 -4.97 -2.07
C LYS A 90 8.45 -4.72 -0.99
N VAL A 91 8.32 -3.47 -0.57
CA VAL A 91 7.34 -3.04 0.42
C VAL A 91 6.27 -2.20 -0.28
N SER A 92 5.02 -2.65 -0.17
CA SER A 92 3.86 -1.99 -0.78
C SER A 92 2.77 -1.70 0.25
N ARG A 93 2.04 -0.59 0.04
CA ARG A 93 0.93 -0.15 0.89
C ARG A 93 -0.38 -0.34 0.13
N PRO A 94 -1.06 -1.50 0.26
CA PRO A 94 -2.31 -1.75 -0.44
C PRO A 94 -3.42 -0.81 0.03
N VAL A 95 -4.10 -0.18 -0.94
CA VAL A 95 -5.23 0.73 -0.72
C VAL A 95 -6.43 0.22 -1.50
N LYS A 96 -7.62 0.40 -0.93
CA LYS A 96 -8.86 0.09 -1.64
C LYS A 96 -9.13 1.17 -2.69
N LEU A 97 -9.12 0.78 -3.95
CA LEU A 97 -9.43 1.66 -5.08
C LEU A 97 -10.92 1.56 -5.46
N VAL A 98 -11.40 2.59 -6.17
CA VAL A 98 -12.74 2.64 -6.75
C VAL A 98 -12.65 3.09 -8.21
N GLU A 99 -13.50 2.53 -9.06
CA GLU A 99 -13.66 2.98 -10.44
C GLU A 99 -14.69 4.11 -10.51
N LEU A 100 -14.35 5.18 -11.22
CA LEU A 100 -15.21 6.33 -11.47
C LEU A 100 -15.41 6.49 -12.98
N ARG A 101 -16.61 6.91 -13.38
CA ARG A 101 -16.90 7.34 -14.75
C ARG A 101 -17.18 8.84 -14.74
N VAL A 102 -16.40 9.58 -15.50
CA VAL A 102 -16.58 11.03 -15.73
C VAL A 102 -17.14 11.19 -17.14
N ALA A 103 -18.18 12.00 -17.29
CA ALA A 103 -18.87 12.25 -18.55
C ALA A 103 -19.07 13.75 -18.77
N GLY A 104 -19.28 14.15 -20.02
CA GLY A 104 -19.39 15.57 -20.38
C GLY A 104 -18.04 16.30 -20.39
N LEU A 105 -16.96 15.58 -20.71
CA LEU A 105 -15.67 16.19 -21.00
C LEU A 105 -15.71 16.84 -22.38
N ASP A 106 -15.06 17.98 -22.51
CA ASP A 106 -14.82 18.64 -23.80
C ASP A 106 -13.62 17.98 -24.51
N ASP A 107 -13.60 18.02 -25.85
CA ASP A 107 -12.57 17.39 -26.69
C ASP A 107 -11.15 17.97 -26.46
N SER A 108 -11.05 19.16 -25.83
CA SER A 108 -9.77 19.80 -25.48
C SER A 108 -9.11 19.25 -24.20
N ILE A 109 -9.81 18.44 -23.39
CA ILE A 109 -9.34 18.05 -22.06
C ILE A 109 -8.33 16.91 -22.11
N ALA A 110 -7.15 17.14 -21.52
CA ALA A 110 -6.13 16.12 -21.36
C ALA A 110 -6.37 15.22 -20.13
N SER A 111 -5.86 13.99 -20.18
CA SER A 111 -5.97 13.02 -19.06
C SER A 111 -5.31 13.49 -17.77
N GLU A 112 -4.24 14.28 -17.87
CA GLU A 112 -3.57 14.85 -16.70
C GLU A 112 -4.42 15.94 -16.03
N GLU A 113 -5.20 16.72 -16.79
CA GLU A 113 -6.11 17.72 -16.21
C GLU A 113 -7.23 17.04 -15.42
N VAL A 114 -7.81 15.96 -15.96
CA VAL A 114 -8.79 15.14 -15.25
C VAL A 114 -8.18 14.55 -13.98
N ARG A 115 -6.96 14.02 -14.07
CA ARG A 115 -6.24 13.45 -12.94
C ARG A 115 -6.02 14.47 -11.82
N GLN A 116 -5.56 15.67 -12.16
CA GLN A 116 -5.32 16.74 -11.20
C GLN A 116 -6.63 17.23 -10.57
N ALA A 117 -7.68 17.43 -11.36
CA ALA A 117 -8.99 17.82 -10.86
C ALA A 117 -9.57 16.79 -9.88
N LEU A 118 -9.44 15.49 -10.21
CA LEU A 118 -9.87 14.41 -9.31
C LEU A 118 -9.03 14.33 -8.04
N ALA A 119 -7.71 14.54 -8.13
CA ALA A 119 -6.82 14.57 -6.97
C ALA A 119 -7.22 15.70 -6.00
N LEU A 120 -7.46 16.90 -6.54
CA LEU A 120 -7.90 18.06 -5.77
C LEU A 120 -9.28 17.84 -5.13
N ALA A 121 -10.25 17.35 -5.90
CA ALA A 121 -11.60 17.10 -5.39
C ALA A 121 -11.65 15.95 -4.38
N GLY A 122 -10.84 14.91 -4.58
CA GLY A 122 -10.79 13.72 -3.75
C GLY A 122 -9.88 13.83 -2.53
N GLY A 123 -9.02 14.84 -2.47
CA GLY A 123 -8.01 15.00 -1.41
C GLY A 123 -6.99 13.85 -1.39
N CYS A 124 -6.74 13.21 -2.53
CA CYS A 124 -5.80 12.10 -2.67
C CYS A 124 -4.65 12.48 -3.61
N PRO A 125 -3.46 11.89 -3.44
CA PRO A 125 -2.33 12.19 -4.31
C PRO A 125 -2.61 11.71 -5.74
N ALA A 126 -2.22 12.50 -6.74
CA ALA A 126 -2.42 12.16 -8.15
C ALA A 126 -1.79 10.80 -8.51
N GLY A 127 -0.70 10.41 -7.84
CA GLY A 127 -0.06 9.09 -7.98
C GLY A 127 -0.98 7.89 -7.73
N GLU A 128 -2.05 8.06 -6.95
CA GLU A 128 -3.03 7.00 -6.64
C GLU A 128 -4.22 6.96 -7.63
N ILE A 129 -4.24 7.87 -8.61
CA ILE A 129 -5.30 7.94 -9.62
C ILE A 129 -4.76 7.43 -10.96
N ALA A 130 -5.42 6.40 -11.50
CA ALA A 130 -5.20 5.92 -12.85
C ALA A 130 -6.34 6.40 -13.75
N VAL A 131 -5.99 7.14 -14.81
CA VAL A 131 -6.96 7.63 -15.80
C VAL A 131 -6.78 6.81 -17.08
N GLY A 132 -7.91 6.39 -17.67
CA GLY A 132 -7.92 5.74 -18.98
C GLY A 132 -7.57 6.72 -20.10
N LYS A 133 -7.45 6.21 -21.32
CA LYS A 133 -7.40 7.07 -22.52
C LYS A 133 -8.74 7.80 -22.66
N ILE A 134 -8.68 9.08 -23.00
CA ILE A 134 -9.81 9.98 -23.22
C ILE A 134 -9.89 10.29 -24.71
#